data_AF-A0A3C0R895-F1
#
_entry.id   AF-A0A3C0R895-F1
#
_cell.length_a   1.000
_cell.length_b   1.000
_cell.length_c   1.000
_cell.angle_alpha   90.00
_cell.angle_beta   90.00
_cell.angle_gamma   90.00
#
_symmetry.space_group_name_H-M   'P 1'
#
loop_
_entity.id
_entity.type
_entity.pdbx_description
1 polymer ?
#
loop_
_entity_poly.entity_id
_entity_poly.type
_entity_poly.pdbx_seq_one_letter_code
_entity_poly.pdbx_strand_id
1 'polypeptide(L)'
;NQKTWIEFTAMQNVFILILTIAIAVAALVAIFMYKDRKRQLLITLVTTVVSVVAISLYFQQKTNFVEANLNLTALIAFFVPVFLLLAARGIYQDDQLVKSADRLR
;
A
#
# COMPACT_ATOMS: atom_id res chain seq x y z
N ASN A 1 -30.72 7.69 -21.06
CA ASN A 1 -29.53 7.76 -20.20
C ASN A 1 -29.87 7.30 -18.78
N GLN A 2 -29.96 5.99 -18.56
CA GLN A 2 -30.15 5.43 -17.22
C GLN A 2 -28.81 5.47 -16.48
N LYS A 3 -28.72 6.24 -15.40
CA LYS A 3 -27.63 6.17 -14.44
C LYS A 3 -27.92 5.01 -13.51
N THR A 4 -27.24 3.89 -13.70
CA THR A 4 -27.35 2.71 -12.85
C THR A 4 -26.47 2.87 -11.61
N TRP A 5 -26.98 2.43 -10.46
CA TRP A 5 -26.23 2.35 -9.21
C TRP A 5 -25.29 1.15 -9.29
N ILE A 6 -24.04 1.41 -9.67
CA ILE A 6 -23.00 0.40 -9.70
C ILE A 6 -22.13 0.62 -8.47
N GLU A 7 -22.01 -0.40 -7.62
CA GLU A 7 -21.08 -0.35 -6.51
C GLU A 7 -19.65 -0.16 -7.04
N PHE A 8 -19.06 0.99 -6.72
CA PHE A 8 -17.75 1.38 -7.24
C PHE A 8 -16.62 0.66 -6.49
N THR A 9 -16.51 -0.64 -6.75
CA THR A 9 -15.50 -1.53 -6.18
C THR A 9 -14.28 -1.58 -7.10
N ALA A 10 -13.08 -1.85 -6.55
CA ALA A 10 -11.84 -2.00 -7.34
C ALA A 10 -11.96 -3.02 -8.50
N MET A 11 -12.93 -3.94 -8.45
CA MET A 11 -13.26 -4.86 -9.54
C MET A 11 -13.69 -4.17 -10.85
N GLN A 12 -14.16 -2.92 -10.79
CA GLN A 12 -14.61 -2.16 -11.96
C GLN A 12 -13.45 -1.72 -12.85
N ASN A 13 -12.26 -1.54 -12.28
CA ASN A 13 -11.06 -1.17 -13.02
C ASN A 13 -9.96 -2.20 -12.78
N VAL A 14 -9.73 -3.03 -13.80
CA VAL A 14 -8.70 -4.08 -13.82
C VAL A 14 -7.31 -3.53 -13.47
N PHE A 15 -6.97 -2.30 -13.87
CA PHE A 15 -5.69 -1.69 -13.52
C PHE A 15 -5.56 -1.40 -12.02
N ILE A 16 -6.61 -0.86 -11.40
CA ILE A 16 -6.62 -0.59 -9.94
C ILE A 16 -6.61 -1.90 -9.16
N LEU A 17 -7.32 -2.92 -9.63
CA LEU A 17 -7.32 -4.25 -9.04
C LEU A 17 -5.92 -4.88 -9.07
N ILE A 18 -5.24 -4.87 -10.22
CA ILE A 18 -3.87 -5.39 -10.36
C ILE A 18 -2.91 -4.63 -9.43
N LEU A 19 -2.99 -3.30 -9.38
CA LEU A 19 -2.18 -2.48 -8.47
C LEU A 19 -2.42 -2.84 -7.01
N THR A 20 -3.68 -3.03 -6.62
CA THR A 20 -4.04 -3.37 -5.24
C THR A 20 -3.48 -4.74 -4.85
N ILE A 21 -3.61 -5.74 -5.73
CA ILE A 21 -3.03 -7.08 -5.52
C ILE A 21 -1.51 -6.99 -5.45
N ALA A 22 -0.87 -6.21 -6.33
CA ALA A 22 0.58 -6.03 -6.31
C ALA A 22 1.07 -5.41 -5.00
N ILE A 23 0.36 -4.42 -4.45
CA ILE A 23 0.66 -3.83 -3.14
C ILE A 23 0.54 -4.89 -2.03
N ALA A 24 -0.53 -5.69 -2.03
CA ALA A 24 -0.75 -6.73 -1.04
C ALA A 24 0.35 -7.81 -1.09
N VAL A 25 0.71 -8.28 -2.29
CA VAL A 25 1.80 -9.24 -2.49
C VAL A 25 3.15 -8.65 -2.07
N ALA A 26 3.43 -7.40 -2.44
CA ALA A 26 4.69 -6.74 -2.06
C ALA A 26 4.80 -6.56 -0.54
N ALA A 27 3.70 -6.23 0.15
CA ALA A 27 3.67 -6.16 1.61
C ALA A 27 3.92 -7.53 2.25
N LEU A 28 3.32 -8.61 1.73
CA LEU A 28 3.57 -9.97 2.20
C LEU A 28 5.02 -10.40 1.98
N VAL A 29 5.57 -10.15 0.78
CA VAL A 29 6.97 -10.44 0.47
C VAL A 29 7.90 -9.66 1.41
N ALA A 30 7.59 -8.40 1.71
CA ALA A 30 8.37 -7.59 2.64
C ALA A 30 8.40 -8.19 4.07
N ILE A 31 7.36 -8.91 4.51
CA ILE A 31 7.36 -9.61 5.81
C ILE A 31 8.37 -10.75 5.82
N PHE A 32 8.43 -11.55 4.75
CA PHE A 32 9.35 -12.69 4.65
C PHE A 32 10.78 -12.28 4.28
N MET A 33 11.01 -11.07 3.77
CA MET A 33 12.32 -10.60 3.35
C MET A 33 13.17 -10.05 4.51
N TYR A 34 13.26 -10.82 5.60
CA TYR A 34 13.98 -10.41 6.81
C TYR A 34 15.50 -10.51 6.70
N LYS A 35 16.00 -11.24 5.70
CA LYS A 35 17.43 -11.49 5.52
C LYS A 35 18.19 -10.23 5.08
N ASP A 36 17.57 -9.42 4.22
CA ASP A 36 18.16 -8.20 3.65
C ASP A 36 17.40 -6.94 4.09
N ARG A 37 17.65 -6.46 5.31
CA ARG A 37 16.94 -5.29 5.91
C ARG A 37 16.94 -4.04 5.02
N LYS A 38 18.07 -3.75 4.37
CA LYS A 38 18.19 -2.61 3.44
C LYS A 38 17.24 -2.75 2.24
N ARG A 39 17.13 -3.95 1.66
CA ARG A 39 16.20 -4.23 0.58
C ARG A 39 14.76 -4.24 1.09
N GLN A 40 14.52 -4.76 2.29
CA GLN A 40 13.21 -4.79 2.94
C GLN A 40 12.65 -3.37 3.11
N LEU A 41 13.50 -2.45 3.56
CA LEU A 41 13.17 -1.03 3.66
C LEU A 41 12.87 -0.42 2.30
N LEU A 42 13.72 -0.66 1.29
CA LEU A 42 13.54 -0.11 -0.06
C LEU A 42 12.22 -0.59 -0.69
N ILE A 43 11.94 -1.90 -0.64
CA ILE A 43 10.69 -2.47 -1.16
C ILE A 43 9.49 -1.87 -0.42
N THR A 44 9.53 -1.79 0.91
CA THR A 44 8.42 -1.22 1.70
C THR A 44 8.17 0.25 1.33
N LEU A 45 9.24 1.03 1.11
CA LEU A 45 9.14 2.44 0.73
C LEU A 45 8.59 2.61 -0.69
N VAL A 46 9.03 1.77 -1.63
CA VAL A 46 8.46 1.72 -2.99
C VAL A 46 6.98 1.35 -2.95
N THR A 47 6.61 0.31 -2.19
CA THR A 47 5.21 -0.12 -2.01
C THR A 47 4.36 1.00 -1.39
N THR A 48 4.93 1.79 -0.48
CA THR A 48 4.27 2.98 0.07
C THR A 48 3.95 4.00 -1.02
N VAL A 49 4.94 4.36 -1.85
CA VAL A 49 4.74 5.30 -2.97
C VAL A 49 3.68 4.78 -3.94
N VAL A 50 3.75 3.50 -4.29
CA VAL A 50 2.76 2.85 -5.18
C VAL A 50 1.36 2.90 -4.57
N SER A 51 1.21 2.71 -3.26
CA SER A 51 -0.08 2.81 -2.58
C SER A 51 -0.68 4.22 -2.62
N VAL A 52 0.14 5.28 -2.50
CA VAL A 52 -0.31 6.67 -2.63
C VAL A 52 -0.76 6.98 -4.06
N VAL A 53 -0.02 6.47 -5.06
CA VAL A 53 -0.41 6.59 -6.47
C VAL A 53 -1.73 5.85 -6.73
N ALA A 54 -1.91 4.65 -6.20
CA ALA A 54 -3.15 3.88 -6.33
C ALA A 54 -4.35 4.63 -5.73
N ILE A 55 -4.19 5.28 -4.57
CA ILE A 55 -5.23 6.14 -3.97
C ILE A 55 -5.55 7.32 -4.90
N SER A 56 -4.53 7.99 -5.45
CA SER A 56 -4.71 9.12 -6.35
C SER A 56 -5.49 8.73 -7.62
N LEU A 57 -5.18 7.56 -8.20
CA LEU A 57 -5.93 7.00 -9.33
C LEU A 57 -7.37 6.65 -8.93
N TYR A 58 -7.59 6.13 -7.73
CA TYR A 58 -8.92 5.85 -7.20
C TYR A 58 -9.78 7.12 -7.12
N PHE A 59 -9.22 8.24 -6.65
CA PHE A 59 -9.91 9.54 -6.62
C PHE A 59 -10.21 10.10 -8.02
N GLN A 60 -9.28 9.97 -8.97
CA GLN A 60 -9.54 10.37 -10.37
C GLN A 60 -10.64 9.55 -11.04
N GLN A 61 -10.85 8.31 -10.62
CA GLN A 61 -11.94 7.52 -11.18
C GLN A 61 -13.28 7.83 -10.51
N LYS A 62 -13.30 8.18 -9.21
CA LYS A 62 -14.50 8.68 -8.54
C LYS A 62 -15.10 9.91 -9.21
N THR A 63 -14.31 10.82 -9.77
CA THR A 63 -14.86 12.01 -10.45
C THR A 63 -15.63 11.69 -11.74
N ASN A 64 -15.43 10.49 -12.32
CA ASN A 64 -16.15 10.03 -13.51
C ASN A 64 -17.47 9.32 -13.19
N PHE A 65 -17.67 8.87 -11.94
CA PHE A 65 -18.86 8.15 -11.50
C PHE A 65 -19.55 8.93 -10.38
N VAL A 66 -20.73 9.48 -10.70
CA VAL A 66 -21.56 10.24 -9.75
C VAL A 66 -21.91 9.36 -8.54
N GLU A 67 -21.57 9.84 -7.35
CA GLU A 67 -21.83 9.25 -6.02
C GLU A 67 -21.18 7.89 -5.73
N ALA A 68 -19.85 7.90 -5.59
CA ALA A 68 -19.14 6.82 -4.93
C ALA A 68 -19.45 6.82 -3.42
N ASN A 69 -20.39 5.98 -2.99
CA ASN A 69 -20.58 5.64 -1.58
C ASN A 69 -19.21 5.28 -0.97
N LEU A 70 -18.79 6.03 0.06
CA LEU A 70 -17.55 5.77 0.80
C LEU A 70 -17.71 4.46 1.57
N ASN A 71 -17.44 3.35 0.90
CA ASN A 71 -17.51 2.03 1.49
C ASN A 71 -16.30 1.81 2.42
N LEU A 72 -16.44 0.92 3.41
CA LEU A 72 -15.39 0.62 4.41
C LEU A 72 -14.05 0.27 3.76
N THR A 73 -14.09 -0.43 2.62
CA THR A 73 -12.91 -0.81 1.84
C THR A 73 -12.10 0.40 1.36
N ALA A 74 -12.76 1.50 0.98
CA ALA A 74 -12.07 2.72 0.55
C ALA A 74 -11.37 3.42 1.72
N LEU A 75 -11.97 3.36 2.92
CA LEU A 75 -11.36 3.88 4.13
C LEU A 75 -10.11 3.05 4.50
N ILE A 76 -10.21 1.72 4.44
CA ILE A 76 -9.05 0.83 4.69
C ILE A 76 -7.93 1.12 3.70
N ALA A 77 -8.22 1.23 2.41
CA ALA A 77 -7.23 1.53 1.37
C ALA A 77 -6.48 2.84 1.64
N PHE A 78 -7.14 3.85 2.22
CA PHE A 78 -6.51 5.11 2.61
C PHE A 78 -5.52 4.96 3.78
N PHE A 79 -5.76 4.04 4.71
CA PHE A 79 -4.86 3.79 5.84
C PHE A 79 -3.65 2.89 5.47
N VAL A 80 -3.72 2.13 4.38
CA VAL A 80 -2.59 1.28 3.90
C VAL A 80 -1.24 2.01 3.83
N PRO A 81 -1.10 3.18 3.16
CA PRO A 81 0.17 3.90 3.12
C PRO A 81 0.70 4.28 4.51
N VAL A 82 -0.20 4.62 5.44
CA VAL A 82 0.18 4.97 6.82
C VAL A 82 0.81 3.75 7.52
N PHE A 83 0.19 2.58 7.39
CA PHE A 83 0.75 1.34 7.94
C PHE A 83 2.07 0.95 7.28
N LEU A 84 2.22 1.16 5.97
CA LEU A 84 3.49 0.90 5.26
C LEU A 84 4.62 1.83 5.72
N LEU A 85 4.32 3.11 5.99
CA LEU A 85 5.29 4.05 6.57
C LEU A 85 5.72 3.63 7.98
N LEU A 86 4.76 3.19 8.80
CA LEU A 86 5.06 2.66 10.13
C LEU A 86 5.92 1.39 10.04
N ALA A 87 5.63 0.49 9.10
CA ALA A 87 6.44 -0.70 8.84
C ALA A 87 7.87 -0.33 8.40
N ALA A 88 8.03 0.64 7.49
CA ALA A 88 9.34 1.14 7.07
C ALA A 88 10.14 1.72 8.25
N ARG A 89 9.49 2.49 9.13
CA ARG A 89 10.13 3.01 10.35
C ARG A 89 10.54 1.88 11.32
N GLY A 90 9.75 0.82 11.43
CA GLY A 90 10.09 -0.37 12.21
C GLY A 90 11.34 -1.07 11.65
N ILE A 91 11.35 -1.36 10.34
CA ILE A 91 12.49 -2.01 9.65
C ILE A 91 13.77 -1.20 9.82
N TYR A 92 13.69 0.13 9.74
CA TYR A 92 14.86 1.00 9.91
C TYR A 92 15.45 0.95 11.32
N GLN A 93 14.61 0.90 12.35
CA GLN A 93 15.06 0.75 13.74
C GLN A 93 15.71 -0.61 13.97
N ASP A 94 15.12 -1.69 13.45
CA ASP A 94 15.70 -3.03 13.52
C ASP A 94 17.09 -3.10 12.86
N ASP A 95 17.26 -2.46 11.70
CA ASP A 95 18.56 -2.39 11.02
C ASP A 95 19.62 -1.63 11.85
N GLN A 96 19.21 -0.59 12.59
CA GLN A 96 20.13 0.12 13.49
C GLN A 96 20.51 -0.71 14.72
N LEU A 97 19.54 -1.42 15.32
CA LEU A 97 19.78 -2.26 16.50
C LEU A 97 20.81 -3.35 16.19
N VAL A 98 20.66 -4.05 15.07
CA VAL A 98 21.60 -5.10 14.64
C VAL A 98 23.01 -4.52 14.44
N LYS A 99 23.14 -3.39 13.74
CA LYS A 99 24.45 -2.73 13.55
C LYS A 99 25.08 -2.27 14.86
N SER A 100 24.26 -1.81 15.81
CA SER A 100 24.76 -1.38 17.11
C SER A 100 25.28 -2.54 17.96
N ALA A 101 24.62 -3.71 17.88
CA ALA A 101 25.05 -4.94 18.54
C ALA A 101 26.31 -5.53 17.91
N ASP A 102 26.44 -5.44 16.58
CA ASP A 102 27.62 -5.91 15.85
C ASP A 102 28.88 -5.09 16.19
N ARG A 103 28.73 -3.79 16.48
CA ARG A 103 29.83 -2.92 16.95
C ARG A 103 30.35 -3.24 18.36
N LEU A 104 29.56 -3.95 19.18
CA LEU A 104 29.92 -4.33 20.54
C LEU A 104 30.61 -5.71 20.62
N ARG A 105 30.55 -6.47 19.53
CA ARG A 105 31.25 -7.75 19.37
C ARG A 105 32.63 -7.53 18.77
#